data_AF-A0AA88PVJ2-F1
#
_entry.id   AF-A0AA88PVJ2-F1
#
_cell.length_a   1.000
_cell.length_b   1.000
_cell.length_c   1.000
_cell.angle_alpha   90.00
_cell.angle_beta   90.00
_cell.angle_gamma   90.00
#
_symmetry.space_group_name_H-M   'P 1'
#
loop_
_entity.id
_entity.type
_entity.pdbx_description
1 polymer ?
#
loop_
_entity_poly.entity_id
_entity_poly.type
_entity_poly.pdbx_seq_one_letter_code
_entity_poly.pdbx_strand_id
1 'polypeptide(L)'
;MGKKWPAISRYKIQPDKMPTTPMLLHCSGVTLYNHILLVFPATVAQWMWRPPTPLPERAPSLLELAGGVTGNLLLFDFQYFIWHFLHHKIRWLYVTFHAIHHKYSAPFALATQCLSGWELVTVGFWTTLNPILLRCHLLTTWMFMVVHVYVSVEDHCGYDFPWSTSRLIPFGVYGGRA
;
A
#
# COMPACT_ATOMS: atom_id res chain seq x y z
N MET A 1 -14.68 -6.09 -18.72
CA MET A 1 -15.26 -5.37 -17.56
C MET A 1 -15.17 -3.85 -17.68
N GLY A 2 -14.08 -3.23 -18.17
CA GLY A 2 -13.94 -1.76 -18.22
C GLY A 2 -14.82 -1.03 -19.26
N LYS A 3 -15.00 -1.58 -20.46
CA LYS A 3 -15.79 -0.94 -21.54
C LYS A 3 -17.28 -0.73 -21.23
N LYS A 4 -17.81 -1.34 -20.15
CA LYS A 4 -19.22 -1.19 -19.75
C LYS A 4 -19.51 0.11 -18.98
N TRP A 5 -18.46 0.83 -18.55
CA TRP A 5 -18.59 2.04 -17.74
C TRP A 5 -17.79 3.19 -18.35
N PRO A 6 -18.32 3.87 -19.39
CA PRO A 6 -17.60 4.94 -20.10
C PRO A 6 -17.06 6.05 -19.19
N ALA A 7 -17.80 6.38 -18.13
CA ALA A 7 -17.41 7.37 -17.13
C ALA A 7 -16.11 7.00 -16.37
N ILE A 8 -15.82 5.70 -16.23
CA ILE A 8 -14.63 5.19 -15.55
C ILE A 8 -13.53 4.85 -16.57
N SER A 9 -13.90 4.19 -17.67
CA SER A 9 -12.94 3.73 -18.68
C SER A 9 -12.16 4.85 -19.35
N ARG A 10 -12.72 6.07 -19.40
CA ARG A 10 -12.03 7.26 -19.92
C ARG A 10 -10.74 7.62 -19.16
N TYR A 11 -10.62 7.16 -17.92
CA TYR A 11 -9.45 7.39 -17.07
C TYR A 11 -8.44 6.24 -17.12
N LYS A 12 -8.69 5.16 -17.89
CA LYS A 12 -7.79 4.01 -17.94
C LYS A 12 -6.47 4.40 -18.62
N ILE A 13 -5.34 4.14 -17.95
CA ILE A 13 -4.01 4.50 -18.44
C ILE A 13 -3.59 3.63 -19.64
N GLN A 14 -3.91 2.33 -19.61
CA GLN A 14 -3.65 1.36 -20.68
C GLN A 14 -5.00 0.80 -21.18
N PRO A 15 -5.67 1.46 -22.15
CA PRO A 15 -7.04 1.13 -22.56
C PRO A 15 -7.22 -0.31 -23.09
N ASP A 16 -6.17 -0.86 -23.72
CA ASP A 16 -6.20 -2.19 -24.32
C ASP A 16 -5.84 -3.31 -23.35
N LYS A 17 -5.42 -2.98 -22.12
CA LYS A 17 -4.99 -3.96 -21.11
C LYS A 17 -5.96 -4.01 -19.94
N MET A 18 -6.71 -5.10 -19.89
CA MET A 18 -7.62 -5.41 -18.78
C MET A 18 -7.15 -6.66 -18.04
N PRO A 19 -7.30 -6.73 -16.70
CA PRO A 19 -7.01 -7.95 -15.97
C PRO A 19 -7.91 -9.09 -16.46
N THR A 20 -7.29 -10.25 -16.70
CA THR A 20 -8.00 -11.48 -17.07
C THR A 20 -8.40 -12.26 -15.83
N THR A 21 -9.39 -13.14 -15.94
CA THR A 21 -9.82 -13.99 -14.82
C THR A 21 -8.68 -14.80 -14.20
N PRO A 22 -7.75 -15.42 -14.97
CA PRO A 22 -6.59 -16.09 -14.38
C PRO A 22 -5.67 -15.17 -13.57
N MET A 23 -5.48 -13.92 -14.01
CA MET A 23 -4.69 -12.93 -13.26
C MET A 23 -5.35 -12.60 -11.91
N LEU A 24 -6.67 -12.39 -11.92
CA LEU A 24 -7.44 -12.12 -10.71
C LEU A 24 -7.40 -13.30 -9.75
N LEU A 25 -7.63 -14.52 -10.23
CA LEU A 25 -7.58 -15.73 -9.41
C LEU A 25 -6.19 -15.96 -8.80
N HIS A 26 -5.13 -15.75 -9.57
CA HIS A 26 -3.77 -15.84 -9.06
C HIS A 26 -3.52 -14.83 -7.93
N CYS A 27 -3.83 -13.55 -8.15
CA CYS A 27 -3.63 -12.52 -7.12
C CYS A 27 -4.47 -12.78 -5.88
N SER A 28 -5.74 -13.19 -6.05
CA SER A 28 -6.61 -13.57 -4.94
C SER A 28 -6.03 -14.74 -4.15
N GLY A 29 -5.51 -15.77 -4.84
CA GLY A 29 -4.89 -16.92 -4.19
C GLY A 29 -3.65 -16.56 -3.38
N VAL A 30 -2.74 -15.77 -3.95
CA VAL A 30 -1.55 -15.26 -3.25
C VAL A 30 -1.95 -14.39 -2.06
N THR A 31 -2.90 -13.47 -2.26
CA THR A 31 -3.40 -12.57 -1.20
C THR A 31 -4.00 -13.38 -0.05
N LEU A 32 -4.86 -14.36 -0.34
CA LEU A 32 -5.50 -15.21 0.64
C LEU A 32 -4.48 -16.06 1.41
N TYR A 33 -3.53 -16.67 0.70
CA TYR A 33 -2.44 -17.43 1.31
C TYR A 33 -1.64 -16.57 2.29
N ASN A 34 -1.22 -15.38 1.85
CA ASN A 34 -0.49 -14.43 2.67
C ASN A 34 -1.31 -13.96 3.88
N HIS A 35 -2.62 -13.74 3.72
CA HIS A 35 -3.47 -13.32 4.84
C HIS A 35 -3.64 -14.42 5.88
N ILE A 36 -3.88 -15.66 5.45
CA ILE A 36 -4.06 -16.80 6.36
C ILE A 36 -2.77 -17.13 7.10
N LEU A 37 -1.62 -17.11 6.42
CA LEU A 37 -0.37 -17.61 6.99
C LEU A 37 0.53 -16.54 7.59
N LEU A 38 0.40 -15.29 7.17
CA LEU A 38 1.27 -14.20 7.64
C LEU A 38 0.46 -13.15 8.41
N VAL A 39 -0.54 -12.53 7.77
CA VAL A 39 -1.26 -11.40 8.37
C VAL A 39 -2.07 -11.82 9.59
N PHE A 40 -2.85 -12.90 9.49
CA PHE A 40 -3.70 -13.37 10.57
C PHE A 40 -2.88 -13.83 11.79
N PRO A 41 -1.85 -14.69 11.66
CA PRO A 41 -0.99 -15.04 12.78
C PRO A 41 -0.29 -13.82 13.38
N ALA A 42 0.21 -12.88 12.56
CA ALA A 42 0.82 -11.65 13.04
C ALA A 42 -0.17 -10.78 13.83
N THR A 43 -1.43 -10.71 13.39
CA THR A 43 -2.49 -9.96 14.07
C THR A 43 -2.84 -10.60 15.41
N VAL A 44 -2.96 -11.93 15.46
CA VAL A 44 -3.19 -12.68 16.71
C VAL A 44 -2.01 -12.49 17.67
N ALA A 45 -0.77 -12.59 17.17
CA ALA A 45 0.43 -12.33 17.93
C ALA A 45 0.46 -10.91 18.51
N GLN A 46 0.12 -9.90 17.70
CA GLN A 46 -0.01 -8.52 18.16
C GLN A 46 -1.09 -8.38 19.23
N TRP A 47 -2.24 -9.01 19.07
CA TRP A 47 -3.30 -8.97 20.07
C TRP A 47 -2.88 -9.61 21.41
N MET A 48 -2.13 -10.71 21.36
CA MET A 48 -1.69 -11.45 22.55
C MET A 48 -0.49 -10.81 23.28
N TRP A 49 0.47 -10.25 22.55
CA TRP A 49 1.76 -9.84 23.11
C TRP A 49 2.00 -8.33 23.14
N ARG A 50 1.17 -7.53 22.47
CA ARG A 50 1.35 -6.08 22.50
C ARG A 50 1.06 -5.55 23.91
N PRO A 51 1.93 -4.69 24.46
CA PRO A 51 1.66 -4.01 25.71
C PRO A 51 0.33 -3.23 25.66
N PRO A 52 -0.39 -3.08 26.78
CA PRO A 52 -1.59 -2.26 26.85
C PRO A 52 -1.32 -0.88 26.24
N THR A 53 -2.10 -0.51 25.23
CA THR A 53 -2.00 0.79 24.58
C THR A 53 -3.20 1.61 25.03
N PRO A 54 -3.10 2.38 26.14
CA PRO A 54 -4.23 3.13 26.66
C PRO A 54 -4.71 4.11 25.58
N LEU A 55 -6.01 4.09 25.30
CA LEU A 55 -6.63 5.06 24.41
C LEU A 55 -6.80 6.37 25.20
N PRO A 56 -6.11 7.46 24.83
CA PRO A 56 -6.32 8.75 25.49
C PRO A 56 -7.79 9.18 25.39
N GLU A 57 -8.30 9.81 26.43
CA GLU A 57 -9.70 10.29 26.47
C GLU A 57 -9.97 11.34 25.39
N ARG A 58 -8.94 12.13 25.04
CA ARG A 58 -9.04 13.18 24.02
C ARG A 58 -8.48 12.69 22.71
N ALA A 59 -9.26 12.87 21.65
CA ALA A 59 -8.80 12.72 20.28
C ALA A 59 -7.67 13.72 19.96
N PRO A 60 -6.78 13.41 19.00
CA PRO A 60 -5.78 14.35 18.53
C PRO A 60 -6.50 15.54 17.89
N SER A 61 -5.90 16.72 18.01
CA SER A 61 -6.33 17.88 17.23
C SER A 61 -6.22 17.58 15.74
N LEU A 62 -6.96 18.32 14.91
CA LEU A 62 -6.93 18.13 13.46
C LEU A 62 -5.51 18.31 12.89
N LEU A 63 -4.71 19.21 13.47
CA LEU A 63 -3.33 19.46 13.05
C LEU A 63 -2.41 18.29 13.42
N GLU A 64 -2.55 17.72 14.63
CA GLU A 64 -1.80 16.52 15.03
C GLU A 64 -2.18 15.30 14.19
N LEU A 65 -3.47 15.16 13.88
CA LEU A 65 -3.96 14.09 13.00
C LEU A 65 -3.37 14.24 11.60
N ALA A 66 -3.50 15.42 10.98
CA ALA A 66 -2.99 15.69 9.64
C ALA A 66 -1.47 15.55 9.58
N GLY A 67 -0.75 16.20 10.51
CA GLY A 67 0.70 16.13 10.59
C GLY A 67 1.22 14.71 10.83
N GLY A 68 0.55 13.94 11.69
CA GLY A 68 0.90 12.55 11.94
C GLY A 68 0.65 11.64 10.74
N VAL A 69 -0.49 11.78 10.05
CA VAL A 69 -0.76 11.01 8.82
C VAL A 69 0.25 11.36 7.73
N THR A 70 0.48 12.64 7.46
CA THR A 70 1.46 13.09 6.46
C THR A 70 2.87 12.65 6.82
N GLY A 71 3.28 12.78 8.08
CA GLY A 71 4.60 12.34 8.55
C GLY A 71 4.82 10.83 8.38
N ASN A 72 3.81 10.01 8.66
CA ASN A 72 3.90 8.57 8.44
C ASN A 72 3.95 8.21 6.94
N LEU A 73 3.19 8.90 6.09
CA LEU A 73 3.24 8.69 4.64
C LEU A 73 4.62 9.05 4.08
N LEU A 74 5.19 10.19 4.46
CA LEU A 74 6.52 10.61 4.01
C LEU A 74 7.63 9.67 4.51
N LEU A 75 7.55 9.24 5.77
CA LEU A 75 8.51 8.29 6.33
C LEU A 75 8.43 6.93 5.63
N PHE A 76 7.21 6.42 5.41
CA PHE A 76 7.01 5.17 4.68
C PHE A 76 7.50 5.28 3.24
N ASP A 77 7.15 6.35 2.52
CA ASP A 77 7.57 6.57 1.14
C ASP A 77 9.09 6.62 1.02
N PHE A 78 9.78 7.32 1.93
CA PHE A 78 11.24 7.34 1.97
C PHE A 78 11.85 5.96 2.21
N GLN A 79 11.31 5.20 3.17
CA GLN A 79 11.77 3.82 3.47
C GLN A 79 11.54 2.90 2.27
N TYR A 80 10.35 2.95 1.67
CA TYR A 80 9.98 2.14 0.52
C TYR A 80 10.78 2.53 -0.72
N PHE A 81 11.07 3.82 -0.94
CA PHE A 81 11.92 4.27 -2.03
C PHE A 81 13.32 3.63 -1.96
N ILE A 82 13.97 3.67 -0.80
CA ILE A 82 15.28 3.04 -0.62
C ILE A 82 15.18 1.54 -0.84
N TRP A 83 14.18 0.89 -0.24
CA TRP A 83 13.96 -0.55 -0.38
C TRP A 83 13.76 -0.93 -1.84
N HIS A 84 12.80 -0.30 -2.52
CA HIS A 84 12.47 -0.52 -3.92
C HIS A 84 13.69 -0.29 -4.82
N PHE A 85 14.42 0.82 -4.63
CA PHE A 85 15.64 1.11 -5.38
C PHE A 85 16.68 0.00 -5.23
N LEU A 86 16.99 -0.42 -3.99
CA LEU A 86 17.96 -1.50 -3.75
C LEU A 86 17.49 -2.83 -4.36
N HIS A 87 16.19 -3.12 -4.27
CA HIS A 87 15.62 -4.35 -4.80
C HIS A 87 15.72 -4.42 -6.31
N HIS A 88 15.56 -3.32 -7.03
CA HIS A 88 15.78 -3.27 -8.47
C HIS A 88 17.26 -3.24 -8.87
N LYS A 89 18.15 -2.72 -8.01
CA LYS A 89 19.60 -2.69 -8.30
C LYS A 89 20.30 -4.02 -8.05
N ILE A 90 19.87 -4.78 -7.05
CA ILE A 90 20.51 -6.03 -6.65
C ILE A 90 19.63 -7.19 -7.10
N ARG A 91 20.07 -7.95 -8.10
CA ARG A 91 19.29 -9.03 -8.73
C ARG A 91 18.75 -10.06 -7.72
N TRP A 92 19.55 -10.41 -6.72
CA TRP A 92 19.11 -11.35 -5.67
C TRP A 92 17.93 -10.79 -4.89
N LEU A 93 17.97 -9.51 -4.50
CA LEU A 93 16.86 -8.84 -3.82
C LEU A 93 15.62 -8.80 -4.71
N TYR A 94 15.76 -8.43 -5.99
CA TYR A 94 14.64 -8.42 -6.93
C TYR A 94 13.94 -9.78 -6.98
N VAL A 95 14.68 -10.84 -7.32
CA VAL A 95 14.11 -12.17 -7.57
C VAL A 95 13.50 -12.77 -6.31
N THR A 96 14.13 -12.57 -5.15
CA THR A 96 13.68 -13.18 -3.90
C THR A 96 12.50 -12.45 -3.27
N PHE A 97 12.44 -11.12 -3.36
CA PHE A 97 11.48 -10.33 -2.58
C PHE A 97 10.46 -9.59 -3.44
N HIS A 98 10.83 -9.07 -4.61
CA HIS A 98 10.02 -8.07 -5.30
C HIS A 98 9.48 -8.51 -6.68
N ALA A 99 10.01 -9.57 -7.26
CA ALA A 99 9.63 -10.03 -8.61
C ALA A 99 8.15 -10.40 -8.74
N ILE A 100 7.51 -10.91 -7.67
CA ILE A 100 6.08 -11.25 -7.67
C ILE A 100 5.23 -9.98 -7.83
N HIS A 101 5.61 -8.88 -7.17
CA HIS A 101 4.92 -7.59 -7.27
C HIS A 101 4.94 -7.06 -8.71
N HIS A 102 6.07 -7.21 -9.42
CA HIS A 102 6.22 -6.82 -10.83
C HIS A 102 5.75 -7.86 -11.85
N LYS A 103 5.09 -8.94 -11.43
CA LYS A 103 4.63 -10.00 -12.35
C LYS A 103 3.70 -9.48 -13.45
N TYR A 104 2.90 -8.45 -13.16
CA TYR A 104 1.93 -7.88 -14.09
C TYR A 104 2.30 -6.45 -14.48
N SER A 105 2.75 -6.26 -15.71
CA SER A 105 3.16 -4.94 -16.23
C SER A 105 2.00 -3.96 -16.43
N ALA A 106 0.75 -4.44 -16.45
CA ALA A 106 -0.44 -3.60 -16.50
C ALA A 106 -1.06 -3.57 -15.10
N PRO A 107 -1.03 -2.44 -14.39
CA PRO A 107 -1.54 -2.37 -13.03
C PRO A 107 -3.07 -2.52 -13.00
N PHE A 108 -3.54 -3.25 -11.99
CA PHE A 108 -4.94 -3.35 -11.58
C PHE A 108 -4.99 -3.47 -10.06
N ALA A 109 -6.06 -2.99 -9.44
CA ALA A 109 -6.11 -2.78 -7.98
C ALA A 109 -5.70 -4.02 -7.17
N LEU A 110 -6.15 -5.22 -7.54
CA LEU A 110 -5.81 -6.43 -6.79
C LEU A 110 -4.31 -6.81 -6.86
N ALA A 111 -3.58 -6.33 -7.86
CA ALA A 111 -2.14 -6.54 -7.98
C ALA A 111 -1.35 -5.91 -6.82
N THR A 112 -1.87 -4.86 -6.15
CA THR A 112 -1.21 -4.28 -4.95
C THR A 112 -0.95 -5.30 -3.86
N GLN A 113 -1.82 -6.31 -3.74
CA GLN A 113 -1.75 -7.32 -2.69
C GLN A 113 -1.11 -8.63 -3.18
N CYS A 114 -0.78 -8.72 -4.47
CA CYS A 114 -0.05 -9.84 -5.05
C CYS A 114 1.45 -9.65 -4.78
N LEU A 115 1.83 -9.75 -3.51
CA LEU A 115 3.20 -9.55 -3.02
C LEU A 115 3.85 -10.88 -2.66
N SER A 116 5.18 -10.91 -2.65
CA SER A 116 5.88 -11.96 -1.93
C SER A 116 5.57 -11.87 -0.43
N GLY A 117 5.68 -12.98 0.29
CA GLY A 117 5.49 -12.97 1.74
C GLY A 117 6.46 -12.02 2.45
N TRP A 118 7.71 -11.93 1.97
CA TRP A 118 8.71 -11.04 2.57
C TRP A 118 8.40 -9.57 2.33
N GLU A 119 8.02 -9.19 1.11
CA GLU A 119 7.63 -7.81 0.81
C GLU A 119 6.40 -7.40 1.64
N LEU A 120 5.42 -8.29 1.79
CA LEU A 120 4.27 -8.05 2.67
C LEU A 120 4.68 -7.86 4.14
N VAL A 121 5.58 -8.70 4.66
CA VAL A 121 6.09 -8.57 6.03
C VAL A 121 6.84 -7.25 6.21
N THR A 122 7.66 -6.83 5.23
CA THR A 122 8.36 -5.54 5.28
C THR A 122 7.40 -4.35 5.28
N VAL A 123 6.41 -4.34 4.38
CA VAL A 123 5.38 -3.30 4.32
C VAL A 123 4.56 -3.26 5.62
N GLY A 124 4.13 -4.41 6.13
CA GLY A 124 3.39 -4.52 7.39
C GLY A 124 4.20 -4.07 8.60
N PHE A 125 5.51 -4.36 8.61
CA PHE A 125 6.43 -3.93 9.66
C PHE A 125 6.50 -2.40 9.75
N TRP A 126 6.77 -1.70 8.65
CA TRP A 126 6.84 -0.23 8.67
C TRP A 126 5.48 0.42 8.93
N THR A 127 4.41 -0.11 8.35
CA THR A 127 3.04 0.39 8.58
C THR A 127 2.67 0.32 10.06
N THR A 128 3.17 -0.69 10.79
CA THR A 128 2.95 -0.84 12.23
C THR A 128 3.93 0.00 13.07
N LEU A 129 5.21 0.02 12.68
CA LEU A 129 6.27 0.62 13.47
C LEU A 129 6.32 2.14 13.35
N ASN A 130 6.10 2.71 12.17
CA ASN A 130 6.23 4.15 11.94
C ASN A 130 5.34 4.98 12.87
N PRO A 131 4.05 4.65 13.09
CA PRO A 131 3.22 5.42 14.01
C PRO A 131 3.70 5.34 15.46
N ILE A 132 4.35 4.24 15.85
CA ILE A 132 4.96 4.07 17.17
C ILE A 132 6.19 4.97 17.30
N LEU A 133 7.07 4.98 16.28
CA LEU A 133 8.27 5.82 16.24
C LEU A 133 7.92 7.31 16.29
N LEU A 134 6.88 7.71 15.55
CA LEU A 134 6.38 9.07 15.54
C LEU A 134 5.43 9.39 16.71
N ARG A 135 5.26 8.46 17.67
CA ARG A 135 4.42 8.62 18.87
C ARG A 135 3.01 9.10 18.56
N CYS A 136 2.44 8.60 17.47
CA CYS A 136 1.14 9.01 16.99
C CYS A 136 0.00 8.49 17.89
N HIS A 137 -1.08 9.27 17.98
CA HIS A 137 -2.32 8.83 18.59
C HIS A 137 -2.90 7.62 17.83
N LEU A 138 -3.64 6.72 18.51
CA LEU A 138 -4.20 5.51 17.89
C LEU A 138 -5.12 5.83 16.70
N LEU A 139 -5.96 6.87 16.83
CA LEU A 139 -6.76 7.39 15.71
C LEU A 139 -5.89 7.78 14.50
N THR A 140 -4.77 8.46 14.72
CA THR A 140 -3.82 8.82 13.67
C THR A 140 -3.22 7.57 13.01
N THR A 141 -2.88 6.55 13.79
CA THR A 141 -2.41 5.26 13.28
C THR A 141 -3.42 4.61 12.34
N TRP A 142 -4.70 4.53 12.74
CA TRP A 142 -5.75 3.94 11.90
C TRP A 142 -6.03 4.77 10.65
N MET A 143 -6.09 6.10 10.79
CA MET A 143 -6.26 6.98 9.64
C MET A 143 -5.10 6.86 8.66
N PHE A 144 -3.86 6.78 9.16
CA PHE A 144 -2.69 6.52 8.33
C PHE A 144 -2.82 5.18 7.59
N MET A 145 -3.21 4.09 8.26
CA MET A 145 -3.40 2.79 7.62
C MET A 145 -4.43 2.84 6.47
N VAL A 146 -5.58 3.50 6.69
CA VAL A 146 -6.62 3.66 5.66
C VAL A 146 -6.11 4.47 4.48
N VAL A 147 -5.48 5.62 4.74
CA VAL A 147 -4.94 6.50 3.68
C VAL A 147 -3.79 5.81 2.93
N HIS A 148 -2.92 5.09 3.63
CA HIS A 148 -1.82 4.34 3.03
C HIS A 148 -2.33 3.23 2.07
N VAL A 149 -3.35 2.46 2.48
CA VAL A 149 -3.98 1.47 1.61
C VAL A 149 -4.66 2.15 0.41
N TYR A 150 -5.33 3.27 0.63
CA TYR A 150 -5.96 4.03 -0.44
C TYR A 150 -4.93 4.48 -1.49
N VAL A 151 -3.83 5.11 -1.08
CA VAL A 151 -2.76 5.56 -1.99
C VAL A 151 -2.17 4.37 -2.75
N SER A 152 -1.87 3.27 -2.07
CA SER A 152 -1.36 2.05 -2.71
C SER A 152 -2.31 1.51 -3.79
N VAL A 153 -3.61 1.43 -3.49
CA VAL A 153 -4.64 1.01 -4.46
C VAL A 153 -4.76 1.99 -5.60
N GLU A 154 -4.73 3.29 -5.33
CA GLU A 154 -4.80 4.33 -6.34
C GLU A 154 -3.65 4.21 -7.35
N ASP A 155 -2.41 4.09 -6.87
CA ASP A 155 -1.20 3.97 -7.69
C ASP A 155 -1.21 2.74 -8.61
N HIS A 156 -1.95 1.69 -8.21
CA HIS A 156 -1.97 0.41 -8.91
C HIS A 156 -3.32 0.08 -9.54
N CYS A 157 -4.35 0.92 -9.41
CA CYS A 157 -5.65 0.63 -10.02
C CYS A 157 -5.57 0.69 -11.55
N GLY A 158 -4.53 1.36 -12.08
CA GLY A 158 -4.29 1.57 -13.50
C GLY A 158 -5.28 2.54 -14.13
N TYR A 159 -5.80 3.48 -13.33
CA TYR A 159 -6.64 4.60 -13.75
C TYR A 159 -6.03 5.90 -13.21
N ASP A 160 -6.12 6.96 -14.01
CA ASP A 160 -5.70 8.32 -13.67
C ASP A 160 -6.94 9.19 -13.45
N PHE A 161 -7.44 9.19 -12.21
CA PHE A 161 -8.67 9.91 -11.85
C PHE A 161 -8.38 11.40 -11.59
N PRO A 162 -9.39 12.29 -11.70
CA PRO A 162 -9.16 13.72 -11.49
C PRO A 162 -8.87 14.08 -10.03
N TRP A 163 -9.22 13.21 -9.08
CA TRP A 163 -8.91 13.34 -7.65
C TRP A 163 -7.69 12.51 -7.22
N SER A 164 -6.94 11.96 -8.17
CA SER A 164 -5.74 11.18 -7.88
C SER A 164 -4.75 11.98 -7.03
N THR A 165 -4.20 11.36 -5.99
CA THR A 165 -3.26 11.99 -5.06
C THR A 165 -1.97 12.44 -5.75
N SER A 166 -1.57 11.75 -6.83
CA SER A 166 -0.48 12.19 -7.74
C SER A 166 -0.69 13.58 -8.36
N ARG A 167 -1.92 14.11 -8.35
CA ARG A 167 -2.25 15.46 -8.85
C ARG A 167 -2.19 16.54 -7.77
N LEU A 168 -2.06 16.17 -6.50
CA LEU A 168 -2.03 17.12 -5.38
C LEU A 168 -0.70 17.88 -5.30
N ILE A 169 0.41 17.24 -5.72
CA ILE A 169 1.73 17.87 -5.69
C ILE A 169 2.14 18.23 -7.13
N PRO A 170 2.42 19.51 -7.42
CA PRO A 170 2.80 19.94 -8.75
C PRO A 170 4.16 19.35 -9.16
N PHE A 171 4.44 19.38 -10.47
CA PHE A 171 5.70 18.91 -11.08
C PHE A 171 5.95 17.39 -11.07
N GLY A 172 4.95 16.58 -10.71
CA GLY A 172 5.05 15.12 -10.83
C GLY A 172 6.08 14.48 -9.90
N VAL A 173 6.40 15.16 -8.79
CA VAL A 173 7.35 14.67 -7.77
C VAL A 173 6.74 13.62 -6.83
N TYR A 174 5.46 13.29 -7.01
CA TYR A 174 4.69 12.38 -6.17
C TYR A 174 3.80 11.46 -7.00
N GLY A 175 3.66 10.20 -6.58
CA GLY A 175 2.86 9.18 -7.26
C GLY A 175 3.52 8.65 -8.53
N GLY A 176 4.73 8.08 -8.39
CA GLY A 176 5.47 7.44 -9.49
C GLY A 176 4.58 6.44 -10.23
N ARG A 177 4.19 6.78 -11.46
CA ARG A 177 3.28 5.95 -12.26
C ARG A 177 4.01 4.68 -12.68
N ALA A 178 3.58 3.54 -12.17
CA ALA A 178 4.05 2.22 -12.61
C ALA A 178 3.62 1.90 -14.06
#